data_AF-A0A1C3VSV2-F1
#
_entry.id   AF-A0A1C3VSV2-F1
#
_cell.length_a   1.000
_cell.length_b   1.000
_cell.length_c   1.000
_cell.angle_alpha   90.00
_cell.angle_beta   90.00
_cell.angle_gamma   90.00
#
_symmetry.space_group_name_H-M   'P 1'
#
loop_
_entity.id
_entity.type
_entity.pdbx_description
1 polymer ?
#
loop_
_entity_poly.entity_id
_entity_poly.type
_entity_poly.pdbx_seq_one_letter_code
_entity_poly.pdbx_strand_id
1 'polypeptide(L)'
;MSNAVQVLSAGSLRHAFPAIIGAFGHEYGIGISLTLGPAGLLRETIEEGASFDLFASANMAHPQRLVSMGLAENAVCFARNRLCVLSRADLGLTTENFLAVLSDPAVGIGTSTPGDDPGGDYAFEVFDRIEARHPGKGEAIKSRSRQLVGGRNSPPAPPGKGGGYLIADGVVDLMMSYSSNARLLAGDPAFLVSSISPTSFSRLLNTAWQSEGTRMTKPNIYESFCCRRPGRKFSAKPAFLRSADLQHARIGDQLLGGALERR
;
A
#
# COMPACT_ATOMS: atom_id res chain seq x y z
N MET A 1 -6.58 28.52 19.75
CA MET A 1 -6.00 27.83 18.57
C MET A 1 -6.47 26.40 18.63
N SER A 2 -7.22 25.92 17.64
CA SER A 2 -7.63 24.50 17.64
C SER A 2 -6.39 23.66 17.32
N ASN A 3 -5.82 23.01 18.34
CA ASN A 3 -4.73 22.04 18.18
C ASN A 3 -5.29 20.78 17.52
N ALA A 4 -5.49 20.85 16.20
CA ALA A 4 -5.88 19.68 15.42
C ALA A 4 -4.71 18.68 15.41
N VAL A 5 -5.02 17.41 15.62
CA VAL A 5 -4.06 16.31 15.55
C VAL A 5 -3.55 16.21 14.11
N GLN A 6 -2.23 16.33 13.95
CA GLN A 6 -1.53 16.29 12.66
C GLN A 6 -1.23 14.85 12.29
N VAL A 7 -1.88 14.39 11.22
CA VAL A 7 -1.80 13.02 10.71
C VAL A 7 -1.13 13.03 9.34
N LEU A 8 0.05 12.42 9.25
CA LEU A 8 0.76 12.17 8.01
C LEU A 8 0.51 10.72 7.58
N SER A 9 0.08 10.48 6.34
CA SER A 9 -0.32 9.14 5.92
C SER A 9 0.08 8.81 4.48
N ALA A 10 0.51 7.57 4.26
CA ALA A 10 0.84 7.04 2.95
C ALA A 10 -0.36 7.16 1.98
N GLY A 11 -0.10 7.59 0.74
CA GLY A 11 -1.15 7.73 -0.29
C GLY A 11 -1.91 6.44 -0.63
N SER A 12 -1.35 5.27 -0.31
CA SER A 12 -2.03 3.96 -0.43
C SER A 12 -3.22 3.80 0.54
N LEU A 13 -3.28 4.62 1.60
CA LEU A 13 -4.34 4.60 2.60
C LEU A 13 -5.49 5.59 2.29
N ARG A 14 -5.38 6.40 1.22
CA ARG A 14 -6.32 7.50 0.89
C ARG A 14 -7.81 7.11 0.83
N HIS A 15 -8.11 5.85 0.52
CA HIS A 15 -9.50 5.38 0.39
C HIS A 15 -10.10 4.85 1.71
N ALA A 16 -9.26 4.54 2.69
CA ALA A 16 -9.70 3.98 3.97
C ALA A 16 -9.50 4.96 5.12
N PHE A 17 -8.35 5.63 5.15
CA PHE A 17 -7.92 6.41 6.32
C PHE A 17 -8.78 7.63 6.62
N PRO A 18 -9.22 8.46 5.64
CA PRO A 18 -10.03 9.64 5.92
C PRO A 18 -11.32 9.33 6.69
N ALA A 19 -12.02 8.25 6.32
CA ALA A 19 -13.23 7.83 7.01
C ALA A 19 -12.94 7.38 8.45
N ILE A 20 -11.83 6.67 8.67
CA ILE A 20 -11.46 6.15 9.99
C ILE A 20 -11.07 7.29 10.93
N ILE A 21 -10.17 8.18 10.51
CA ILE A 21 -9.74 9.31 11.36
C ILE A 21 -10.85 10.35 11.53
N GLY A 22 -11.74 10.50 10.54
CA GLY A 22 -12.91 11.39 10.66
C GLY A 22 -13.90 10.88 11.71
N ALA A 23 -14.17 9.57 11.73
CA ALA A 23 -14.99 8.95 12.77
C ALA A 23 -14.35 9.12 14.17
N PHE A 24 -13.04 8.95 14.28
CA PHE A 24 -12.30 9.20 15.51
C PHE A 24 -12.42 10.66 15.97
N GLY A 25 -12.18 11.62 15.06
CA GLY A 25 -12.31 13.05 15.38
C GLY A 25 -13.71 13.42 15.87
N HIS A 26 -14.74 12.87 15.25
CA HIS A 26 -16.13 13.06 15.66
C HIS A 26 -16.44 12.43 17.04
N GLU A 27 -15.98 11.19 17.30
CA GLU A 27 -16.23 10.49 18.57
C GLU A 27 -15.62 11.23 19.77
N TYR A 28 -14.45 11.84 19.60
CA TYR A 28 -13.71 12.47 20.70
C TYR A 28 -13.74 14.01 20.69
N GLY A 29 -14.43 14.62 19.72
CA GLY A 29 -14.45 16.09 19.57
C GLY A 29 -13.08 16.69 19.27
N ILE A 30 -12.25 15.97 18.51
CA ILE A 30 -10.87 16.36 18.18
C ILE A 30 -10.80 16.77 16.71
N GLY A 31 -10.23 17.94 16.44
CA GLY A 31 -9.91 18.35 15.07
C GLY A 31 -8.79 17.48 14.49
N ILE A 32 -8.93 17.03 13.25
CA ILE A 32 -7.91 16.22 12.56
C ILE A 32 -7.43 16.98 11.33
N SER A 33 -6.12 17.09 11.17
CA SER A 33 -5.45 17.59 9.97
C SER A 33 -4.76 16.40 9.30
N LEU A 34 -5.22 16.01 8.11
CA LEU A 34 -4.67 14.87 7.37
C LEU A 34 -3.87 15.34 6.16
N THR A 35 -2.61 14.95 6.11
CA THR A 35 -1.75 15.05 4.93
C THR A 35 -1.52 13.67 4.35
N LEU A 36 -1.91 13.49 3.09
CA LEU A 36 -1.65 12.26 2.32
C LEU A 36 -0.49 12.49 1.37
N GLY A 37 0.46 11.55 1.30
CA GLY A 37 1.60 11.66 0.40
C GLY A 37 2.46 10.40 0.31
N PRO A 38 3.55 10.45 -0.47
CA PRO A 38 4.56 9.40 -0.48
C PRO A 38 5.19 9.23 0.89
N ALA A 39 5.17 8.02 1.43
CA ALA A 39 5.54 7.81 2.83
C ALA A 39 7.05 7.99 3.08
N GLY A 40 7.90 7.90 2.06
CA GLY A 40 9.33 8.23 2.16
C GLY A 40 9.54 9.73 2.30
N LEU A 41 8.86 10.53 1.46
CA LEU A 41 8.90 12.00 1.57
C LEU A 41 8.31 12.51 2.88
N LEU A 42 7.19 11.95 3.33
CA LEU A 42 6.62 12.31 4.64
C LEU A 42 7.59 11.98 5.78
N ARG A 43 8.28 10.84 5.72
CA ARG A 43 9.33 10.49 6.68
C ARG A 43 10.47 11.52 6.66
N GLU A 44 10.95 11.93 5.48
CA GLU A 44 11.98 12.96 5.34
C GLU A 44 11.56 14.28 6.00
N THR A 45 10.32 14.73 5.81
CA THR A 45 9.85 15.96 6.49
C THR A 45 9.86 15.84 8.02
N ILE A 46 9.57 14.66 8.57
CA ILE A 46 9.65 14.41 10.01
C ILE A 46 11.11 14.45 10.47
N GLU A 47 12.02 13.85 9.70
CA GLU A 47 13.46 13.88 9.99
C GLU A 47 14.03 15.32 9.97
N GLU A 48 13.43 16.21 9.17
CA GLU A 48 13.75 17.64 9.09
C GLU A 48 13.08 18.49 10.19
N GLY A 49 12.26 17.89 11.06
CA GLY A 49 11.64 18.56 12.20
C GLY A 49 10.19 19.01 11.99
N ALA A 50 9.50 18.51 10.97
CA ALA A 50 8.06 18.73 10.83
C ALA A 50 7.32 18.14 12.05
N SER A 51 6.42 18.93 12.64
CA SER A 51 5.56 18.45 13.73
C SER A 51 4.51 17.49 13.17
N PHE A 52 4.36 16.35 13.85
CA PHE A 52 3.35 15.34 13.54
C PHE A 52 2.90 14.74 14.85
N ASP A 53 1.60 14.48 15.01
CA ASP A 53 1.14 13.64 16.13
C ASP A 53 1.20 12.17 15.74
N LEU A 54 1.15 11.89 14.43
CA LEU A 54 0.70 10.61 13.93
C LEU A 54 1.18 10.31 12.50
N PHE A 55 2.01 9.29 12.30
CA PHE A 55 2.59 8.98 10.98
C PHE A 55 2.30 7.53 10.54
N ALA A 56 1.57 7.38 9.43
CA ALA A 56 1.18 6.09 8.83
C ALA A 56 1.95 5.81 7.55
N SER A 57 2.77 4.75 7.58
CA SER A 57 3.58 4.32 6.44
C SER A 57 3.12 2.98 5.91
N ALA A 58 3.18 2.82 4.58
CA ALA A 58 3.01 1.52 3.92
C ALA A 58 4.23 0.60 4.09
N ASN A 59 5.30 1.08 4.73
CA ASN A 59 6.54 0.36 5.03
C ASN A 59 6.93 0.51 6.49
N MET A 60 7.06 -0.61 7.22
CA MET A 60 7.52 -0.68 8.62
C MET A 60 8.89 -0.03 8.85
N ALA A 61 9.78 -0.05 7.86
CA ALA A 61 11.12 0.50 8.01
C ALA A 61 11.10 2.01 8.29
N HIS A 62 10.10 2.75 7.78
CA HIS A 62 10.01 4.20 8.00
C HIS A 62 9.73 4.55 9.46
N PRO A 63 8.67 4.05 10.12
CA PRO A 63 8.44 4.33 11.52
C PRO A 63 9.52 3.71 12.43
N GLN A 64 10.07 2.53 12.08
CA GLN A 64 11.22 1.98 12.81
C GLN A 64 12.44 2.90 12.78
N ARG A 65 12.72 3.53 11.64
CA ARG A 65 13.79 4.52 11.50
C ARG A 65 13.54 5.73 12.39
N LEU A 66 12.33 6.28 12.40
CA LEU A 66 11.99 7.43 13.26
C LEU A 66 12.13 7.10 14.75
N VAL A 67 11.75 5.88 15.17
CA VAL A 67 12.01 5.37 16.53
C VAL A 67 13.50 5.29 16.82
N SER A 68 14.31 4.76 15.90
CA SER A 68 15.77 4.67 16.07
C SER A 68 16.46 6.04 16.18
N MET A 69 15.84 7.09 15.63
CA MET A 69 16.31 8.48 15.72
C MET A 69 15.81 9.20 16.98
N GLY A 70 15.00 8.54 17.82
CA GLY A 70 14.37 9.17 18.99
C GLY A 70 13.27 10.18 18.64
N LEU A 71 12.81 10.20 17.38
CA LEU A 71 11.74 11.09 16.89
C LEU A 71 10.34 10.49 17.13
N ALA A 72 10.25 9.24 17.58
CA ALA A 72 9.02 8.55 17.89
C ALA A 72 9.24 7.46 18.95
N GLU A 73 8.18 7.07 19.66
CA GLU A 73 8.29 6.08 20.72
C GLU A 73 8.21 4.63 20.23
N ASN A 74 7.26 4.33 19.35
CA ASN A 74 6.98 2.95 18.92
C ASN A 74 6.49 2.88 17.47
N ALA A 75 6.77 1.75 16.80
CA ALA A 75 6.29 1.43 15.47
C ALA A 75 5.37 0.20 15.51
N VAL A 76 4.11 0.37 15.11
CA VAL A 76 3.07 -0.67 15.28
C VAL A 76 2.47 -1.05 13.95
N CYS A 77 2.55 -2.33 13.58
CA CYS A 77 1.85 -2.85 12.40
C CYS A 77 0.34 -2.92 12.66
N PHE A 78 -0.45 -2.17 11.89
CA PHE A 78 -1.92 -2.11 12.04
C PHE A 78 -2.67 -2.71 10.86
N ALA A 79 -2.01 -2.84 9.71
CA ALA A 79 -2.63 -3.30 8.48
C ALA A 79 -1.60 -4.01 7.59
N ARG A 80 -2.09 -4.85 6.66
CA ARG A 80 -1.22 -5.51 5.69
C ARG A 80 -1.77 -5.39 4.27
N ASN A 81 -0.85 -5.35 3.32
CA ASN A 81 -1.11 -5.25 1.89
C ASN A 81 -0.22 -6.22 1.11
N ARG A 82 -0.41 -6.30 -0.20
CA ARG A 82 0.45 -7.05 -1.12
C ARG A 82 0.58 -6.28 -2.42
N LEU A 83 1.70 -6.46 -3.11
CA LEU A 83 1.79 -6.04 -4.50
C LEU A 83 1.05 -7.02 -5.41
N CYS A 84 0.52 -6.47 -6.49
CA CYS A 84 -0.07 -7.14 -7.63
C CYS A 84 0.28 -6.34 -8.89
N VAL A 85 -0.14 -6.84 -10.04
CA VAL A 85 -0.05 -6.11 -11.30
C VAL A 85 -1.45 -5.70 -11.72
N LEU A 86 -1.62 -4.42 -12.01
CA LEU A 86 -2.76 -3.90 -12.75
C LEU A 86 -2.31 -3.75 -14.20
N SER A 87 -3.02 -4.33 -15.16
CA SER A 87 -2.71 -4.23 -16.59
C SER A 87 -3.94 -3.86 -17.41
N ARG A 88 -3.74 -3.40 -18.64
CA ARG A 88 -4.82 -3.41 -19.64
C ARG A 88 -5.28 -4.85 -19.90
N ALA A 89 -6.57 -5.02 -20.18
CA ALA A 89 -7.15 -6.35 -20.25
C ALA A 89 -6.68 -7.18 -21.45
N ASP A 90 -6.46 -6.54 -22.59
CA ASP A 90 -5.98 -7.17 -23.82
C ASP A 90 -4.50 -7.58 -23.78
N LEU A 91 -3.74 -7.19 -22.74
CA LEU A 91 -2.40 -7.72 -22.50
C LEU A 91 -2.41 -9.22 -22.14
N GLY A 92 -3.55 -9.74 -21.65
CA GLY A 92 -3.71 -11.17 -21.34
C GLY A 92 -2.77 -11.65 -20.22
N LEU A 93 -2.40 -10.77 -19.28
CA LEU A 93 -1.51 -11.11 -18.17
C LEU A 93 -2.18 -12.09 -17.19
N THR A 94 -1.58 -13.26 -17.01
CA THR A 94 -1.97 -14.29 -16.06
C THR A 94 -0.83 -14.61 -15.09
N THR A 95 -1.10 -15.47 -14.09
CA THR A 95 -0.08 -15.95 -13.17
C THR A 95 0.94 -16.88 -13.84
N GLU A 96 0.57 -17.53 -14.94
CA GLU A 96 1.40 -18.49 -15.68
C GLU A 96 2.36 -17.78 -16.62
N ASN A 97 1.91 -16.70 -17.28
CA ASN A 97 2.72 -15.93 -18.22
C ASN A 97 3.38 -14.70 -17.60
N PHE A 98 3.23 -14.46 -16.29
CA PHE A 98 3.70 -13.28 -15.57
C PHE A 98 5.13 -12.89 -15.95
N LEU A 99 6.09 -13.81 -15.80
CA LEU A 99 7.48 -13.51 -16.10
C LEU A 99 7.72 -13.30 -17.59
N ALA A 100 7.01 -14.00 -18.47
CA ALA A 100 7.14 -13.83 -19.91
C ALA A 100 6.67 -12.44 -20.34
N VAL A 101 5.50 -12.00 -19.88
CA VAL A 101 4.96 -10.66 -20.15
C VAL A 101 5.87 -9.57 -19.59
N LEU A 102 6.32 -9.71 -18.34
CA LEU A 102 7.28 -8.76 -17.77
C LEU A 102 8.64 -8.80 -18.47
N SER A 103 9.04 -9.90 -19.13
CA SER A 103 10.32 -9.95 -19.85
C SER A 103 10.24 -9.41 -21.28
N ASP A 104 9.04 -9.20 -21.82
CA ASP A 104 8.86 -8.68 -23.17
C ASP A 104 9.27 -7.19 -23.21
N PRO A 105 10.29 -6.81 -24.01
CA PRO A 105 10.77 -5.44 -24.08
C PRO A 105 9.73 -4.46 -24.64
N ALA A 106 8.71 -4.93 -25.35
CA ALA A 106 7.62 -4.09 -25.86
C ALA A 106 6.61 -3.67 -24.78
N VAL A 107 6.55 -4.39 -23.65
CA VAL A 107 5.57 -4.13 -22.58
C VAL A 107 6.04 -2.98 -21.68
N GLY A 108 5.37 -1.84 -21.72
CA GLY A 108 5.62 -0.71 -20.83
C GLY A 108 5.23 -1.03 -19.39
N ILE A 109 6.19 -0.88 -18.46
CA ILE A 109 6.01 -1.14 -17.03
C ILE A 109 6.09 0.18 -16.27
N GLY A 110 5.06 0.48 -15.50
CA GLY A 110 5.04 1.59 -14.56
C GLY A 110 5.14 1.16 -13.11
N THR A 111 5.81 1.97 -12.29
CA THR A 111 5.95 1.76 -10.85
C THR A 111 5.73 3.07 -10.09
N SER A 112 5.52 2.95 -8.79
CA SER A 112 5.85 4.02 -7.85
C SER A 112 7.37 4.29 -7.84
N THR A 113 7.77 5.45 -7.34
CA THR A 113 9.17 5.91 -7.27
C THR A 113 9.86 5.34 -6.02
N PRO A 114 10.88 4.46 -6.16
CA PRO A 114 11.64 3.94 -5.01
C PRO A 114 12.29 5.05 -4.18
N GLY A 115 12.46 4.82 -2.88
CA GLY A 115 12.92 5.81 -1.90
C GLY A 115 11.82 6.78 -1.46
N ASP A 116 11.11 7.38 -2.41
CA ASP A 116 10.06 8.37 -2.14
C ASP A 116 8.73 7.70 -1.72
N ASP A 117 8.33 6.62 -2.40
CA ASP A 117 7.10 5.86 -2.13
C ASP A 117 7.39 4.35 -1.97
N PRO A 118 6.97 3.73 -0.85
CA PRO A 118 7.16 2.30 -0.62
C PRO A 118 6.66 1.37 -1.73
N GLY A 119 5.66 1.78 -2.51
CA GLY A 119 5.21 0.98 -3.65
C GLY A 119 6.34 0.72 -4.65
N GLY A 120 7.25 1.68 -4.80
CA GLY A 120 8.41 1.61 -5.69
C GLY A 120 9.48 0.69 -5.12
N ASP A 121 9.79 0.84 -3.83
CA ASP A 121 10.72 -0.04 -3.12
C ASP A 121 10.31 -1.52 -3.28
N TYR A 122 9.04 -1.81 -3.04
CA TYR A 122 8.53 -3.17 -3.16
C TYR A 122 8.49 -3.67 -4.60
N ALA A 123 8.23 -2.81 -5.58
CA ALA A 123 8.28 -3.20 -6.99
C ALA A 123 9.72 -3.58 -7.40
N PHE A 124 10.71 -2.82 -6.92
CA PHE A 124 12.11 -3.09 -7.20
C PHE A 124 12.59 -4.35 -6.47
N GLU A 125 12.12 -4.61 -5.24
CA GLU A 125 12.37 -5.87 -4.52
C GLU A 125 11.82 -7.09 -5.31
N VAL A 126 10.67 -6.95 -5.98
CA VAL A 126 10.13 -8.00 -6.86
C VAL A 126 11.11 -8.26 -8.01
N PHE A 127 11.65 -7.20 -8.62
CA PHE A 127 12.63 -7.33 -9.72
C PHE A 127 13.96 -7.94 -9.24
N ASP A 128 14.44 -7.58 -8.05
CA ASP A 128 15.61 -8.22 -7.42
C ASP A 128 15.41 -9.73 -7.23
N ARG A 129 14.21 -10.13 -6.79
CA ARG A 129 13.85 -11.55 -6.60
C ARG A 129 13.74 -12.31 -7.91
N ILE A 130 13.32 -11.64 -8.98
CA ILE A 130 13.34 -12.18 -10.34
C ILE A 130 14.80 -12.37 -10.77
N GLU A 131 15.65 -11.36 -10.62
CA GLU A 131 17.07 -11.43 -10.98
C GLU A 131 17.78 -12.59 -10.29
N ALA A 132 17.59 -12.74 -8.98
CA ALA A 132 18.20 -13.81 -8.19
C ALA A 132 17.82 -15.23 -8.67
N ARG A 133 16.71 -15.39 -9.38
CA ARG A 133 16.22 -16.69 -9.89
C ARG A 133 16.35 -16.84 -11.41
N HIS A 134 16.37 -15.71 -12.11
CA HIS A 134 16.45 -15.61 -13.56
C HIS A 134 17.44 -14.49 -13.92
N PRO A 135 18.75 -14.76 -13.83
CA PRO A 135 19.78 -13.75 -14.09
C PRO A 135 19.59 -13.08 -15.45
N GLY A 136 19.79 -11.77 -15.47
CA GLY A 136 19.60 -10.88 -16.62
C GLY A 136 18.15 -10.40 -16.82
N LYS A 137 17.14 -11.07 -16.26
CA LYS A 137 15.74 -10.66 -16.45
C LYS A 137 15.31 -9.57 -15.50
N GLY A 138 15.65 -9.68 -14.22
CA GLY A 138 15.18 -8.73 -13.20
C GLY A 138 15.79 -7.34 -13.40
N GLU A 139 17.09 -7.27 -13.70
CA GLU A 139 17.74 -5.99 -14.03
C GLU A 139 17.25 -5.39 -15.34
N ALA A 140 16.97 -6.21 -16.36
CA ALA A 140 16.36 -5.73 -17.60
C ALA A 140 14.96 -5.15 -17.35
N ILE A 141 14.14 -5.80 -16.53
CA ILE A 141 12.80 -5.31 -16.13
C ILE A 141 12.92 -4.01 -15.34
N LYS A 142 13.82 -3.96 -14.35
CA LYS A 142 14.02 -2.82 -13.47
C LYS A 142 14.48 -1.59 -14.26
N SER A 143 15.47 -1.74 -15.12
CA SER A 143 16.07 -0.64 -15.90
C SER A 143 15.09 0.03 -16.87
N ARG A 144 14.14 -0.72 -17.42
CA ARG A 144 13.12 -0.19 -18.34
C ARG A 144 11.82 0.23 -17.64
N SER A 145 11.67 -0.04 -16.35
CA SER A 145 10.49 0.36 -15.57
C SER A 145 10.45 1.87 -15.36
N ARG A 146 9.29 2.47 -15.56
CA ARG A 146 9.08 3.92 -15.47
C ARG A 146 8.49 4.29 -14.11
N GLN A 147 9.19 5.14 -13.37
CA GLN A 147 8.77 5.64 -12.06
C GLN A 147 7.77 6.79 -12.24
N LEU A 148 6.49 6.47 -12.32
CA LEU A 148 5.44 7.38 -12.82
C LEU A 148 4.59 8.01 -11.71
N VAL A 149 4.65 7.47 -10.49
CA VAL A 149 3.85 7.96 -9.37
C VAL A 149 4.66 8.01 -8.08
N GLY A 150 4.20 8.81 -7.13
CA GLY A 150 4.71 8.80 -5.76
C GLY A 150 6.12 9.37 -5.58
N GLY A 151 6.76 9.89 -6.62
CA GLY A 151 8.06 10.54 -6.52
C GLY A 151 7.97 12.06 -6.42
N ARG A 152 9.00 12.68 -5.85
CA ARG A 152 9.19 14.14 -5.78
C ARG A 152 9.19 14.81 -7.16
N ASN A 153 9.59 14.05 -8.18
CA ASN A 153 9.63 14.46 -9.59
C ASN A 153 8.58 13.75 -10.45
N SER A 154 7.68 12.94 -9.86
CA SER A 154 6.61 12.31 -10.62
C SER A 154 5.56 13.36 -11.04
N PRO A 155 4.95 13.23 -12.22
CA PRO A 155 3.84 14.08 -12.61
C PRO A 155 2.70 14.01 -11.58
N PRO A 156 2.04 15.12 -11.24
CA PRO A 156 0.88 15.08 -10.35
C PRO A 156 -0.23 14.27 -11.00
N ALA A 157 -0.83 13.36 -10.23
CA ALA A 157 -1.98 12.60 -10.72
C ALA A 157 -3.17 13.56 -10.95
N PRO A 158 -3.92 13.40 -12.06
CA PRO A 158 -5.14 14.16 -12.25
C PRO A 158 -6.12 13.97 -11.07
N PRO A 159 -6.88 15.02 -10.68
CA PRO A 159 -7.85 14.90 -9.59
C PRO A 159 -8.78 13.71 -9.77
N GLY A 160 -8.96 12.91 -8.71
CA GLY A 160 -9.83 11.73 -8.71
C GLY A 160 -9.28 10.51 -9.47
N LYS A 161 -8.17 10.61 -10.19
CA LYS A 161 -7.58 9.47 -10.91
C LYS A 161 -6.52 8.76 -10.06
N GLY A 162 -6.64 7.44 -9.91
CA GLY A 162 -5.58 6.56 -9.42
C GLY A 162 -4.67 6.09 -10.55
N GLY A 163 -3.58 5.38 -10.25
CA GLY A 163 -2.58 4.96 -11.25
C GLY A 163 -3.08 4.20 -12.48
N GLY A 164 -4.33 3.68 -12.48
CA GLY A 164 -4.96 3.09 -13.66
C GLY A 164 -5.11 4.06 -14.85
N TYR A 165 -5.10 5.38 -14.64
CA TYR A 165 -5.14 6.33 -15.76
C TYR A 165 -3.93 6.22 -16.67
N LEU A 166 -2.77 5.86 -16.14
CA LEU A 166 -1.55 5.68 -16.93
C LEU A 166 -1.67 4.50 -17.90
N ILE A 167 -2.50 3.52 -17.57
CA ILE A 167 -2.82 2.40 -18.45
C ILE A 167 -3.90 2.81 -19.45
N ALA A 168 -4.97 3.46 -18.97
CA ALA A 168 -6.08 3.90 -19.82
C ALA A 168 -5.64 4.90 -20.92
N ASP A 169 -4.70 5.79 -20.58
CA ASP A 169 -4.16 6.81 -21.50
C ASP A 169 -2.99 6.25 -22.34
N GLY A 170 -2.67 4.95 -22.25
CA GLY A 170 -1.64 4.30 -23.05
C GLY A 170 -0.20 4.67 -22.67
N VAL A 171 0.03 5.23 -21.48
CA VAL A 171 1.38 5.59 -21.02
C VAL A 171 2.21 4.35 -20.72
N VAL A 172 1.59 3.32 -20.12
CA VAL A 172 2.20 2.00 -19.84
C VAL A 172 1.16 0.90 -20.02
N ASP A 173 1.60 -0.33 -20.28
CA ASP A 173 0.71 -1.49 -20.40
C ASP A 173 0.30 -2.04 -19.04
N LEU A 174 1.19 -1.91 -18.04
CA LEU A 174 0.95 -2.38 -16.68
C LEU A 174 1.56 -1.48 -15.61
N MET A 175 1.01 -1.55 -14.41
CA MET A 175 1.47 -0.89 -13.21
C MET A 175 1.70 -1.92 -12.09
N MET A 176 2.89 -1.88 -11.48
CA MET A 176 3.13 -2.53 -10.19
C MET A 176 2.35 -1.76 -9.12
N SER A 177 1.35 -2.40 -8.50
CA SER A 177 0.35 -1.71 -7.69
C SER A 177 -0.02 -2.50 -6.43
N TYR A 178 -0.41 -1.78 -5.38
CA TYR A 178 -1.02 -2.41 -4.21
C TYR A 178 -2.37 -3.04 -4.56
N SER A 179 -2.62 -4.27 -4.09
CA SER A 179 -3.92 -4.94 -4.28
C SER A 179 -5.09 -4.12 -3.73
N SER A 180 -4.87 -3.38 -2.64
CA SER A 180 -5.91 -2.50 -2.07
C SER A 180 -6.39 -1.42 -3.05
N ASN A 181 -5.51 -0.94 -3.94
CA ASN A 181 -5.80 0.06 -4.97
C ASN A 181 -6.26 -0.59 -6.27
N ALA A 182 -5.55 -1.63 -6.75
CA ALA A 182 -5.85 -2.28 -8.02
C ALA A 182 -7.27 -2.87 -8.04
N ARG A 183 -7.74 -3.44 -6.92
CA ARG A 183 -9.10 -4.01 -6.81
C ARG A 183 -10.23 -2.99 -7.04
N LEU A 184 -9.95 -1.68 -6.93
CA LEU A 184 -10.95 -0.65 -7.23
C LEU A 184 -11.30 -0.62 -8.73
N LEU A 185 -10.43 -1.19 -9.57
CA LEU A 185 -10.60 -1.31 -11.01
C LEU A 185 -10.94 -2.73 -11.46
N ALA A 186 -11.06 -3.69 -10.54
CA ALA A 186 -11.32 -5.09 -10.89
C ALA A 186 -12.71 -5.35 -11.51
N GLY A 187 -13.64 -4.40 -11.36
CA GLY A 187 -14.96 -4.47 -12.01
C GLY A 187 -15.02 -3.79 -13.37
N ASP A 188 -13.94 -3.13 -13.81
CA ASP A 188 -13.87 -2.46 -15.09
C ASP A 188 -13.23 -3.41 -16.13
N PRO A 189 -13.93 -3.74 -17.23
CA PRO A 189 -13.46 -4.69 -18.23
C PRO A 189 -12.20 -4.24 -18.98
N ALA A 190 -11.81 -2.97 -18.87
CA ALA A 190 -10.57 -2.47 -19.47
C ALA A 190 -9.31 -2.94 -18.71
N PHE A 191 -9.45 -3.47 -17.49
CA PHE A 191 -8.34 -3.81 -16.62
C PHE A 191 -8.32 -5.28 -16.20
N LEU A 192 -7.11 -5.79 -15.97
CA LEU A 192 -6.87 -7.04 -15.26
C LEU A 192 -6.04 -6.79 -14.00
N VAL A 193 -6.36 -7.53 -12.94
CA VAL A 193 -5.60 -7.53 -11.68
C VAL A 193 -5.04 -8.92 -11.48
N SER A 194 -3.72 -9.04 -11.65
CA SER A 194 -3.02 -10.33 -11.59
C SER A 194 -2.08 -10.38 -10.39
N SER A 195 -2.03 -11.53 -9.73
CA SER A 195 -1.09 -11.75 -8.63
C SER A 195 0.34 -11.90 -9.16
N ILE A 196 1.33 -11.46 -8.38
CA ILE A 196 2.74 -11.69 -8.70
C ILE A 196 3.05 -13.18 -8.52
N SER A 197 3.59 -13.81 -9.55
CA SER A 197 3.81 -15.26 -9.63
C SER A 197 5.20 -15.61 -10.16
N PRO A 198 5.86 -16.66 -9.62
CA PRO A 198 5.48 -17.42 -8.42
C PRO A 198 5.47 -16.57 -7.13
N THR A 199 4.84 -17.10 -6.07
CA THR A 199 4.72 -16.42 -4.76
C THR A 199 6.07 -16.08 -4.13
N SER A 200 7.15 -16.74 -4.54
CA SER A 200 8.53 -16.44 -4.12
C SER A 200 9.00 -15.03 -4.52
N PHE A 201 8.40 -14.43 -5.54
CA PHE A 201 8.62 -13.03 -5.91
C PHE A 201 7.82 -12.05 -5.03
N SER A 202 6.77 -12.51 -4.36
CA SER A 202 5.87 -11.66 -3.58
C SER A 202 6.21 -11.65 -2.09
N ARG A 203 5.70 -10.64 -1.37
CA ARG A 203 5.81 -10.50 0.08
C ARG A 203 4.53 -9.87 0.65
N LEU A 204 4.17 -10.26 1.88
CA LEU A 204 3.17 -9.57 2.68
C LEU A 204 3.76 -8.28 3.26
N LEU A 205 3.11 -7.16 2.96
CA LEU A 205 3.61 -5.82 3.26
C LEU A 205 2.92 -5.32 4.52
N ASN A 206 3.72 -4.93 5.52
CA ASN A 206 3.21 -4.43 6.79
C ASN A 206 3.09 -2.90 6.71
N THR A 207 1.88 -2.40 6.96
CA THR A 207 1.58 -0.98 7.13
C THR A 207 1.64 -0.66 8.62
N ALA A 208 2.41 0.35 8.98
CA ALA A 208 2.61 0.73 10.36
C ALA A 208 2.23 2.16 10.67
N TRP A 209 2.00 2.38 11.95
CA TRP A 209 1.72 3.68 12.53
C TRP A 209 2.59 3.96 13.73
N GLN A 210 2.72 5.25 14.05
CA GLN A 210 3.43 5.74 15.24
C GLN A 210 2.79 7.03 15.77
N SER A 211 3.01 7.30 17.05
CA SER A 211 2.63 8.54 17.75
C SER A 211 3.85 9.29 18.32
N GLU A 212 3.78 10.62 18.39
CA GLU A 212 4.76 11.45 19.12
C GLU A 212 4.45 11.45 20.63
N GLY A 213 5.48 11.22 21.46
CA GLY A 213 5.38 10.86 22.88
C GLY A 213 4.95 11.93 23.89
N THR A 214 4.64 13.17 23.49
CA THR A 214 4.41 14.25 24.46
C THR A 214 3.10 15.03 24.32
N ARG A 215 2.27 14.76 23.29
CA ARG A 215 0.97 15.44 23.11
C ARG A 215 -0.29 14.59 23.27
N MET A 216 -0.19 13.27 23.45
CA MET A 216 -1.37 12.42 23.62
C MET A 216 -1.71 12.18 25.09
N THR A 217 -2.23 13.20 25.79
CA THR A 217 -2.91 13.06 27.10
C THR A 217 -4.43 12.83 26.97
N LYS A 218 -4.91 12.37 25.81
CA LYS A 218 -6.33 12.05 25.54
C LYS A 218 -6.42 10.67 24.88
N PRO A 219 -7.52 9.90 25.08
CA PRO A 219 -7.50 8.44 25.09
C PRO A 219 -6.79 7.88 23.88
N ASN A 220 -5.86 6.99 24.19
CA ASN A 220 -4.84 6.48 23.30
C ASN A 220 -5.49 6.02 21.99
N ILE A 221 -5.20 6.72 20.88
CA ILE A 221 -5.72 6.34 19.56
C ILE A 221 -5.38 4.86 19.26
N TYR A 222 -4.26 4.40 19.84
CA TYR A 222 -3.83 3.02 19.95
C TYR A 222 -4.91 2.03 20.41
N GLU A 223 -5.65 2.32 21.49
CA GLU A 223 -6.67 1.41 22.02
C GLU A 223 -7.93 1.38 21.15
N SER A 224 -8.33 2.54 20.59
CA SER A 224 -9.49 2.63 19.71
C SER A 224 -9.27 1.99 18.33
N PHE A 225 -8.02 1.96 17.84
CA PHE A 225 -7.67 1.31 16.56
C PHE A 225 -7.34 -0.19 16.71
N CYS A 226 -6.70 -0.62 17.80
CA CYS A 226 -6.22 -2.00 17.96
C CYS A 226 -7.05 -2.89 18.91
N CYS A 227 -7.90 -2.35 19.81
CA CYS A 227 -8.57 -3.14 20.86
C CYS A 227 -10.10 -3.01 20.90
N ARG A 228 -10.76 -4.13 20.54
CA ARG A 228 -12.04 -4.67 21.05
C ARG A 228 -12.99 -3.69 21.79
N ARG A 229 -14.01 -3.19 21.10
CA ARG A 229 -15.35 -3.06 21.71
C ARG A 229 -16.28 -4.13 21.13
N PRO A 230 -16.75 -5.12 21.92
CA PRO A 230 -17.75 -6.06 21.45
C PRO A 230 -19.04 -5.26 21.15
N GLY A 231 -19.50 -5.31 19.89
CA GLY A 231 -20.82 -4.79 19.52
C GLY A 231 -20.89 -3.73 18.42
N ARG A 232 -19.77 -3.18 17.92
CA ARG A 232 -19.81 -2.30 16.73
C ARG A 232 -19.11 -2.95 15.54
N LYS A 233 -19.91 -3.43 14.59
CA LYS A 233 -19.45 -3.85 13.26
C LYS A 233 -18.99 -2.59 12.50
N PHE A 234 -17.70 -2.26 12.59
CA PHE A 234 -17.08 -1.50 11.49
C PHE A 234 -17.05 -2.43 10.29
N SER A 235 -17.93 -2.21 9.33
CA SER A 235 -17.97 -2.88 8.04
C SER A 235 -16.75 -2.48 7.21
N ALA A 236 -15.58 -2.96 7.61
CA ALA A 236 -14.40 -2.93 6.77
C ALA A 236 -14.58 -4.03 5.71
N LYS A 237 -15.16 -3.69 4.56
CA LYS A 237 -15.02 -4.52 3.35
C LYS A 237 -13.51 -4.76 3.11
N PRO A 238 -13.05 -6.00 2.84
CA PRO A 238 -11.69 -6.43 3.16
C PRO A 238 -10.66 -5.79 2.23
N ALA A 239 -10.08 -4.68 2.68
CA ALA A 239 -9.05 -3.90 1.98
C ALA A 239 -7.65 -4.14 2.52
N PHE A 240 -7.60 -4.40 3.82
CA PHE A 240 -6.42 -4.64 4.60
C PHE A 240 -6.75 -5.82 5.51
N LEU A 241 -5.85 -6.81 5.57
CA LEU A 241 -5.98 -7.91 6.52
C LEU A 241 -5.71 -7.37 7.93
N ARG A 242 -6.62 -7.61 8.89
CA ARG A 242 -6.41 -7.24 10.29
C ARG A 242 -5.36 -8.15 10.89
N SER A 243 -4.51 -7.62 11.78
CA SER A 243 -3.47 -8.40 12.47
C SER A 243 -4.05 -9.48 13.39
N ALA A 244 -5.23 -9.25 13.99
CA ALA A 244 -5.89 -10.15 14.93
C ALA A 244 -6.47 -11.42 14.29
N ASP A 245 -6.85 -11.39 13.01
CA ASP A 245 -7.53 -12.52 12.34
C ASP A 245 -6.57 -13.67 11.99
N LEU A 246 -5.25 -13.49 12.19
CA LEU A 246 -4.22 -14.47 11.81
C LEU A 246 -3.48 -15.10 13.00
N GLN A 247 -3.77 -14.73 14.25
CA GLN A 247 -3.24 -15.49 15.40
C GLN A 247 -3.90 -16.88 15.55
N HIS A 248 -4.99 -17.16 14.82
CA HIS A 248 -5.69 -18.44 14.85
C HIS A 248 -5.76 -19.21 13.51
N ALA A 249 -5.39 -18.61 12.38
CA ALA A 249 -5.49 -19.30 11.09
C ALA A 249 -4.20 -20.08 10.78
N ARG A 250 -4.13 -21.33 11.25
CA ARG A 250 -3.31 -22.35 10.58
C ARG A 250 -3.87 -22.53 9.16
N ILE A 251 -2.99 -22.39 8.19
CA ILE A 251 -3.25 -22.53 6.76
C ILE A 251 -3.74 -23.97 6.47
N GLY A 252 -4.86 -24.07 5.76
CA GLY A 252 -5.39 -25.32 5.21
C GLY A 252 -6.63 -25.03 4.38
N ASP A 253 -6.51 -25.18 3.06
CA ASP A 253 -7.55 -25.31 2.03
C ASP A 253 -8.90 -24.63 2.26
N GLN A 254 -9.09 -23.50 1.58
CA GLN A 254 -10.33 -23.15 0.90
C GLN A 254 -10.11 -21.80 0.23
N LEU A 255 -9.73 -21.81 -1.05
CA LEU A 255 -9.92 -20.71 -2.00
C LEU A 255 -9.37 -21.12 -3.38
N LEU A 256 -9.72 -22.32 -3.85
CA LEU A 256 -9.68 -22.69 -5.27
C LEU A 256 -10.98 -23.43 -5.56
N GLY A 257 -11.67 -22.99 -6.62
CA GLY A 257 -13.11 -23.15 -6.81
C GLY A 257 -13.61 -24.53 -7.21
N GLY A 258 -14.92 -24.60 -7.44
CA GLY A 258 -15.56 -25.74 -8.08
C GLY A 258 -17.06 -25.77 -7.82
N ALA A 259 -17.83 -25.13 -8.69
CA ALA A 259 -19.19 -25.57 -8.95
C ALA A 259 -19.11 -26.96 -9.60
N LEU A 260 -19.80 -27.96 -9.03
CA LEU A 260 -20.25 -29.15 -9.75
C LEU A 260 -21.44 -29.76 -9.01
N GLU A 261 -22.60 -29.48 -9.62
CA GLU A 261 -23.81 -30.27 -9.79
C GLU A 261 -24.38 -31.19 -8.69
N ARG A 262 -25.70 -30.99 -8.55
CA ARG A 262 -26.71 -31.89 -8.01
C ARG A 262 -26.57 -33.31 -8.60
N ARG A 263 -26.48 -34.32 -7.74
CA ARG A 263 -27.52 -35.33 -7.47
C ARG A 263 -27.06 -36.27 -6.36
#